data_AF-A0A7S3RJX1-F1
#
_entry.id   AF-A0A7S3RJX1-F1
#
_cell.length_a   1.000
_cell.length_b   1.000
_cell.length_c   1.000
_cell.angle_alpha   90.00
_cell.angle_beta   90.00
_cell.angle_gamma   90.00
#
_symmetry.space_group_name_H-M   'P 1'
#
loop_
_entity.id
_entity.type
_entity.pdbx_description
1 polymer ?
#
loop_
_entity_poly.entity_id
_entity_poly.type
_entity_poly.pdbx_seq_one_letter_code
_entity_poly.pdbx_strand_id
1 'polypeptide(L)'
;IETAMGEIETAEGEMKVAETERQGQLKLYQTEESDLAGALSALEGAIKALKSSKPSLVQLQGVAETVKMAASMADALGLSPEKAQRALAFFQEQPEVPTENYKFHSTDIISTLEGLLVDFKDTKRGVDEAEVAAVQAHNTFMQEKENFIKGKEKEVADHKKEKAEKQAAIATASQDLSVVA
;
A
#
# COMPACT_ATOMS: atom_id res chain seq x y z
N ILE A 1 22.55 20.53 26.11
CA ILE A 1 22.71 21.06 24.73
C ILE A 1 23.21 19.97 23.78
N GLU A 2 24.42 19.43 23.96
CA GLU A 2 24.98 18.41 23.05
C GLU A 2 24.11 17.14 22.97
N THR A 3 23.63 16.63 24.10
CA THR A 3 22.67 15.51 24.14
C THR A 3 21.38 15.81 23.37
N ALA A 4 20.77 16.97 23.59
CA ALA A 4 19.53 17.36 22.92
C ALA A 4 19.72 17.56 21.40
N MET A 5 20.90 18.04 20.97
CA MET A 5 21.23 18.14 19.55
C MET A 5 21.40 16.75 18.90
N GLY A 6 22.07 15.81 19.58
CA GLY A 6 22.17 14.42 19.09
C GLY A 6 20.82 13.71 19.00
N GLU A 7 19.90 14.00 19.93
CA GLU A 7 18.52 13.48 19.88
C GLU A 7 17.72 14.06 18.69
N ILE A 8 17.92 15.35 18.36
CA ILE A 8 17.34 15.97 17.15
C ILE A 8 17.87 15.28 15.89
N GLU A 9 19.20 15.14 15.77
CA GLU A 9 19.81 14.49 14.59
C GLU A 9 19.31 13.05 14.42
N THR A 10 19.15 12.32 15.54
CA THR A 10 18.58 10.97 15.53
C THR A 10 17.14 10.98 15.01
N ALA A 11 16.29 11.86 15.55
CA ALA A 11 14.89 11.97 15.13
C ALA A 11 14.76 12.35 13.65
N GLU A 12 15.57 13.29 13.16
CA GLU A 12 15.61 13.65 11.73
C GLU A 12 16.06 12.49 10.84
N GLY A 13 17.03 11.69 11.33
CA GLY A 13 17.49 10.48 10.64
C GLY A 13 16.38 9.45 10.51
N GLU A 14 15.67 9.16 11.60
CA GLU A 14 14.54 8.23 11.60
C GLU A 14 13.40 8.69 10.68
N MET A 15 13.08 9.99 10.66
CA MET A 15 12.09 10.56 9.74
C MET A 15 12.48 10.36 8.26
N LYS A 16 13.76 10.51 7.91
CA LYS A 16 14.26 10.26 6.54
C LYS A 16 14.16 8.79 6.14
N VAL A 17 14.45 7.89 7.08
CA VAL A 17 14.30 6.44 6.86
C VAL A 17 12.82 6.11 6.64
N ALA A 18 11.93 6.58 7.52
CA ALA A 18 10.48 6.38 7.39
C ALA A 18 9.94 6.89 6.05
N GLU A 19 10.39 8.07 5.58
CA GLU A 19 10.00 8.61 4.27
C GLU A 19 10.46 7.72 3.11
N THR A 20 11.68 7.18 3.20
CA THR A 20 12.22 6.27 2.17
C THR A 20 11.43 4.95 2.14
N GLU A 21 11.15 4.37 3.31
CA GLU A 21 10.33 3.16 3.43
C GLU A 21 8.92 3.39 2.89
N ARG A 22 8.33 4.54 3.21
CA ARG A 22 6.98 4.91 2.77
C ARG A 22 6.90 5.05 1.26
N GLN A 23 7.91 5.63 0.61
CA GLN A 23 7.98 5.69 -0.86
C GLN A 23 8.05 4.30 -1.50
N GLY A 24 8.75 3.35 -0.87
CA GLY A 24 8.78 1.96 -1.31
C GLY A 24 7.42 1.28 -1.20
N GLN A 25 6.77 1.41 -0.03
CA GLN A 25 5.43 0.87 0.23
C GLN A 25 4.38 1.45 -0.72
N LEU A 26 4.40 2.77 -0.96
CA LEU A 26 3.46 3.42 -1.87
C LEU A 26 3.58 2.88 -3.30
N LYS A 27 4.80 2.63 -3.79
CA LYS A 27 5.01 2.06 -5.13
C LYS A 27 4.47 0.63 -5.23
N LEU A 28 4.68 -0.16 -4.19
CA LEU A 28 4.13 -1.52 -4.13
C LEU A 28 2.60 -1.48 -4.15
N TYR A 29 2.00 -0.67 -3.27
CA TYR A 29 0.55 -0.47 -3.25
C TYR A 29 0.01 -0.03 -4.61
N GLN A 30 0.61 0.96 -5.26
CA GLN A 30 0.17 1.44 -6.59
C GLN A 30 0.22 0.35 -7.66
N THR A 31 1.20 -0.54 -7.59
CA THR A 31 1.33 -1.67 -8.53
C THR A 31 0.24 -2.69 -8.25
N GLU A 32 0.07 -3.11 -6.98
CA GLU A 32 -0.97 -4.06 -6.57
C GLU A 32 -2.38 -3.54 -6.88
N GLU A 33 -2.64 -2.27 -6.59
CA GLU A 33 -3.90 -1.58 -6.86
C GLU A 33 -4.23 -1.59 -8.36
N SER A 34 -3.26 -1.23 -9.19
CA SER A 34 -3.40 -1.20 -10.65
C SER A 34 -3.62 -2.59 -11.22
N ASP A 35 -2.85 -3.59 -10.79
CA ASP A 35 -2.96 -4.98 -11.26
C ASP A 35 -4.33 -5.58 -10.89
N LEU A 36 -4.79 -5.36 -9.65
CA LEU A 36 -6.10 -5.81 -9.20
C LEU A 36 -7.23 -5.07 -9.94
N ALA A 37 -7.14 -3.76 -10.13
CA ALA A 37 -8.14 -2.98 -10.88
C ALA A 37 -8.23 -3.46 -12.35
N GLY A 38 -7.08 -3.71 -12.98
CA GLY A 38 -7.00 -4.26 -14.33
C GLY A 38 -7.64 -5.64 -14.43
N ALA A 39 -7.34 -6.54 -13.49
CA ALA A 39 -7.92 -7.88 -13.45
C ALA A 39 -9.43 -7.88 -13.20
N LEU A 40 -9.92 -7.01 -12.30
CA LEU A 40 -11.35 -6.83 -12.05
C LEU A 40 -12.08 -6.38 -13.32
N SER A 41 -11.56 -5.36 -14.01
CA SER A 41 -12.13 -4.85 -15.25
C SER A 41 -12.17 -5.93 -16.34
N ALA A 42 -11.08 -6.69 -16.48
CA ALA A 42 -10.99 -7.78 -17.44
C ALA A 42 -12.01 -8.91 -17.12
N LEU A 43 -12.11 -9.33 -15.86
CA LEU A 43 -13.07 -10.34 -15.41
C LEU A 43 -14.53 -9.89 -15.63
N GLU A 44 -14.86 -8.63 -15.33
CA GLU A 44 -16.19 -8.07 -15.58
C GLU A 44 -16.53 -8.08 -17.08
N GLY A 45 -15.56 -7.71 -17.92
CA GLY A 45 -15.68 -7.80 -19.37
C GLY A 45 -15.89 -9.23 -19.86
N ALA A 46 -15.14 -10.18 -19.31
CA ALA A 46 -15.23 -11.60 -19.65
C ALA A 46 -16.59 -12.19 -19.27
N ILE A 47 -17.08 -11.92 -18.05
CA ILE A 47 -18.41 -12.31 -17.58
C ILE A 47 -19.50 -11.72 -18.49
N LYS A 48 -19.38 -10.44 -18.86
CA LYS A 48 -20.32 -9.79 -19.77
C LYS A 48 -20.33 -10.44 -21.16
N ALA A 49 -19.16 -10.81 -21.69
CA ALA A 49 -19.05 -11.50 -22.96
C ALA A 49 -19.70 -12.89 -22.91
N LEU A 50 -19.51 -13.66 -21.82
CA LEU A 50 -20.14 -14.97 -21.66
C LEU A 50 -21.66 -14.90 -21.47
N LYS A 51 -22.17 -13.83 -20.84
CA LYS A 51 -23.60 -13.56 -20.70
C LYS A 51 -24.28 -13.09 -21.99
N SER A 52 -23.50 -12.75 -23.02
CA SER A 52 -24.02 -12.44 -24.36
C SER A 52 -24.70 -13.68 -24.95
N SER A 53 -25.84 -13.51 -25.61
CA SER A 53 -26.58 -14.61 -26.22
C SER A 53 -25.85 -15.28 -27.40
N LYS A 54 -24.84 -14.61 -27.98
CA LYS A 54 -24.01 -15.08 -29.12
C LYS A 54 -22.60 -14.48 -29.07
N PRO A 55 -21.70 -14.94 -28.18
CA PRO A 55 -20.32 -14.49 -28.19
C PRO A 55 -19.63 -14.93 -29.49
N SER A 56 -18.84 -14.05 -30.09
CA SER A 56 -18.01 -14.41 -31.23
C SER A 56 -16.84 -15.31 -30.79
N LEU A 57 -16.29 -16.10 -31.72
CA LEU A 57 -15.13 -16.95 -31.42
C LEU A 57 -13.92 -16.14 -30.90
N VAL A 58 -13.74 -14.93 -31.43
CA VAL A 58 -12.71 -13.98 -30.95
C VAL A 58 -12.98 -13.53 -29.51
N GLN A 59 -14.25 -13.27 -29.15
CA GLN A 59 -14.63 -12.94 -27.77
C GLN A 59 -14.36 -14.11 -26.82
N LEU A 60 -14.65 -15.35 -27.23
CA LEU A 60 -14.37 -16.53 -26.42
C LEU A 60 -12.87 -16.76 -26.20
N GLN A 61 -12.04 -16.49 -27.21
CA GLN A 61 -10.58 -16.54 -27.07
C GLN A 61 -10.08 -15.49 -26.08
N GLY A 62 -10.56 -14.24 -26.18
CA GLY A 62 -10.19 -13.18 -25.23
C GLY A 62 -10.66 -13.45 -23.80
N VAL A 63 -11.84 -14.07 -23.63
CA VAL A 63 -12.31 -14.57 -22.34
C VAL A 63 -11.36 -15.63 -21.79
N ALA A 64 -10.97 -16.63 -22.60
CA ALA A 64 -10.07 -17.69 -22.16
C ALA A 64 -8.70 -17.16 -21.70
N GLU A 65 -8.15 -16.16 -22.41
CA GLU A 65 -6.91 -15.48 -22.00
C GLU A 65 -7.08 -14.73 -20.68
N THR A 66 -8.18 -13.99 -20.53
CA THR A 66 -8.52 -13.27 -19.30
C THR A 66 -8.61 -14.22 -18.11
N VAL A 67 -9.26 -15.37 -18.30
CA VAL A 67 -9.41 -16.39 -17.25
C VAL A 67 -8.06 -17.01 -16.88
N LYS A 68 -7.18 -17.25 -17.84
CA LYS A 68 -5.81 -17.71 -17.56
C LYS A 68 -5.04 -16.71 -16.72
N MET A 69 -5.07 -15.43 -17.10
CA MET A 69 -4.39 -14.37 -16.36
C MET A 69 -4.95 -14.22 -14.95
N ALA A 70 -6.28 -14.20 -14.80
CA ALA A 70 -6.94 -14.12 -13.50
C ALA A 70 -6.62 -15.34 -12.63
N ALA A 71 -6.58 -16.55 -13.20
CA ALA A 71 -6.23 -17.76 -12.46
C ALA A 71 -4.76 -17.74 -11.98
N SER A 72 -3.83 -17.29 -12.82
CA SER A 72 -2.41 -17.12 -12.42
C SER A 72 -2.26 -16.08 -11.31
N MET A 73 -3.00 -14.97 -11.39
CA MET A 73 -2.98 -13.95 -10.35
C MET A 73 -3.62 -14.45 -9.05
N ALA A 74 -4.72 -15.20 -9.15
CA ALA A 74 -5.35 -15.84 -8.01
C ALA A 74 -4.38 -16.80 -7.31
N ASP A 75 -3.64 -17.61 -8.07
CA ASP A 75 -2.62 -18.52 -7.52
C ASP A 75 -1.48 -17.74 -6.84
N ALA A 76 -0.97 -16.67 -7.47
CA ALA A 76 0.05 -15.80 -6.88
C ALA A 76 -0.40 -15.13 -5.58
N LEU A 77 -1.69 -14.78 -5.48
CA LEU A 77 -2.29 -14.16 -4.30
C LEU A 77 -2.82 -15.22 -3.29
N GLY A 78 -2.71 -16.51 -3.59
CA GLY A 78 -3.27 -17.59 -2.75
C GLY A 78 -4.80 -17.60 -2.67
N LEU A 79 -5.48 -16.99 -3.66
CA LEU A 79 -6.93 -16.83 -3.71
C LEU A 79 -7.59 -18.01 -4.43
N SER A 80 -8.60 -18.59 -3.78
CA SER A 80 -9.57 -19.53 -4.37
C SER A 80 -9.00 -20.48 -5.44
N PRO A 81 -8.00 -21.31 -5.09
CA PRO A 81 -7.31 -22.19 -6.04
C PRO A 81 -8.29 -23.12 -6.77
N GLU A 82 -9.34 -23.57 -6.09
CA GLU A 82 -10.40 -24.39 -6.70
C GLU A 82 -11.18 -23.64 -7.79
N LYS A 83 -11.53 -22.37 -7.57
CA LYS A 83 -12.27 -21.56 -8.56
C LYS A 83 -11.38 -21.26 -9.76
N ALA A 84 -10.12 -20.90 -9.52
CA ALA A 84 -9.11 -20.66 -10.54
C ALA A 84 -8.89 -21.92 -11.42
N GLN A 85 -8.74 -23.09 -10.79
CA GLN A 85 -8.58 -24.36 -11.48
C GLN A 85 -9.82 -24.75 -12.29
N ARG A 86 -11.03 -24.61 -11.74
CA ARG A 86 -12.28 -24.87 -12.49
C ARG A 86 -12.41 -23.96 -13.69
N ALA A 87 -12.08 -22.68 -13.54
CA ALA A 87 -12.14 -21.73 -14.62
C ALA A 87 -11.13 -22.08 -15.73
N LEU A 88 -9.90 -22.48 -15.38
CA LEU A 88 -8.91 -22.97 -16.34
C LEU A 88 -9.36 -24.24 -17.07
N ALA A 89 -9.87 -25.23 -16.34
CA ALA A 89 -10.31 -26.50 -16.91
C ALA A 89 -11.39 -26.29 -17.98
N PHE A 90 -12.37 -25.43 -17.71
CA PHE A 90 -13.44 -25.10 -18.65
C PHE A 90 -12.93 -24.65 -20.02
N PHE A 91 -11.88 -23.82 -20.07
CA PHE A 91 -11.32 -23.31 -21.32
C PHE A 91 -10.25 -24.22 -21.94
N GLN A 92 -9.78 -25.25 -21.22
CA GLN A 92 -8.93 -26.30 -21.78
C GLN A 92 -9.74 -27.41 -22.44
N GLU A 93 -10.95 -27.69 -21.93
CA GLU A 93 -11.84 -28.76 -22.40
C GLU A 93 -12.71 -28.40 -23.61
N GLN A 94 -12.38 -27.37 -24.41
CA GLN A 94 -13.20 -26.96 -25.57
C GLN A 94 -12.63 -27.42 -26.93
N PRO A 95 -12.83 -28.68 -27.35
CA PRO A 95 -12.87 -29.06 -28.76
C PRO A 95 -14.32 -28.98 -29.25
N GLU A 96 -14.63 -28.00 -30.11
CA GLU A 96 -15.79 -27.98 -31.00
C GLU A 96 -17.13 -28.53 -30.44
N VAL A 97 -17.68 -27.95 -29.36
CA VAL A 97 -18.93 -28.46 -28.76
C VAL A 97 -20.18 -27.82 -29.40
N PRO A 98 -21.22 -28.61 -29.77
CA PRO A 98 -22.49 -28.12 -30.30
C PRO A 98 -23.15 -27.09 -29.39
N THR A 99 -23.71 -26.03 -29.99
CA THR A 99 -24.23 -24.79 -29.35
C THR A 99 -25.22 -24.98 -28.20
N GLU A 100 -25.94 -26.11 -28.13
CA GLU A 100 -26.89 -26.42 -27.04
C GLU A 100 -26.18 -26.74 -25.71
N ASN A 101 -25.07 -27.48 -25.76
CA ASN A 101 -24.34 -27.87 -24.53
C ASN A 101 -23.60 -26.67 -23.92
N TYR A 102 -23.19 -25.72 -24.77
CA TYR A 102 -22.53 -24.48 -24.36
C TYR A 102 -23.37 -23.65 -23.39
N LYS A 103 -24.70 -23.62 -23.52
CA LYS A 103 -25.58 -22.81 -22.64
C LYS A 103 -25.63 -23.32 -21.19
N PHE A 104 -25.57 -24.63 -21.01
CA PHE A 104 -25.54 -25.22 -19.66
C PHE A 104 -24.17 -24.99 -19.02
N HIS A 105 -23.11 -25.28 -19.77
CA HIS A 105 -21.72 -25.10 -19.35
C HIS A 105 -21.38 -23.62 -19.09
N SER A 106 -21.97 -22.69 -19.86
CA SER A 106 -21.74 -21.25 -19.68
C SER A 106 -22.27 -20.72 -18.35
N THR A 107 -23.34 -21.30 -17.79
CA THR A 107 -23.91 -20.85 -16.52
C THR A 107 -22.96 -21.15 -15.35
N ASP A 108 -22.37 -22.34 -15.33
CA ASP A 108 -21.47 -22.78 -14.27
C ASP A 108 -20.13 -22.01 -14.29
N ILE A 109 -19.57 -21.78 -15.48
CA ILE A 109 -18.36 -20.95 -15.60
C ILE A 109 -18.62 -19.49 -15.24
N ILE A 110 -19.79 -18.93 -15.61
CA ILE A 110 -20.15 -17.56 -15.22
C ILE A 110 -20.17 -17.45 -13.69
N SER A 111 -20.82 -18.39 -13.00
CA SER A 111 -20.85 -18.40 -11.54
C SER A 111 -19.45 -18.52 -10.92
N THR A 112 -18.58 -19.35 -11.52
CA THR A 112 -17.19 -19.49 -11.08
C THR A 112 -16.41 -18.18 -11.22
N LEU A 113 -16.55 -17.49 -12.36
CA LEU A 113 -15.90 -16.20 -12.61
C LEU A 113 -16.45 -15.07 -11.74
N GLU A 114 -17.75 -15.05 -11.47
CA GLU A 114 -18.35 -14.13 -10.50
C GLU A 114 -17.81 -14.37 -9.09
N GLY A 115 -17.64 -15.64 -8.71
CA GLY A 115 -17.01 -16.01 -7.45
C GLY A 115 -15.56 -15.53 -7.36
N LEU A 116 -14.79 -15.63 -8.44
CA LEU A 116 -13.41 -15.13 -8.50
C LEU A 116 -13.36 -13.59 -8.48
N LEU A 117 -14.32 -12.93 -9.15
CA LEU A 117 -14.48 -11.48 -9.13
C LEU A 117 -14.71 -10.95 -7.70
N VAL A 118 -15.53 -11.64 -6.91
CA VAL A 118 -15.75 -11.30 -5.50
C VAL A 118 -14.44 -11.41 -4.71
N ASP A 119 -13.68 -12.50 -4.87
CA ASP A 119 -12.42 -12.69 -4.15
C ASP A 119 -11.40 -11.59 -4.48
N PHE A 120 -11.34 -11.15 -5.74
CA PHE A 120 -10.46 -10.06 -6.18
C PHE A 120 -10.91 -8.72 -5.60
N LYS A 121 -12.23 -8.47 -5.50
CA LYS A 121 -12.77 -7.26 -4.87
C LYS A 121 -12.45 -7.21 -3.38
N ASP A 122 -12.57 -8.35 -2.71
CA ASP A 122 -12.24 -8.47 -1.28
C ASP A 122 -10.73 -8.28 -1.04
N THR A 123 -9.90 -8.84 -1.91
CA THR A 123 -8.44 -8.65 -1.87
C THR A 123 -8.06 -7.19 -2.09
N LYS A 124 -8.61 -6.54 -3.12
CA LYS A 124 -8.39 -5.11 -3.35
C LYS A 124 -8.81 -4.26 -2.17
N ARG A 125 -9.97 -4.55 -1.56
CA ARG A 125 -10.41 -3.84 -0.36
C ARG A 125 -9.41 -4.00 0.78
N GLY A 126 -8.87 -5.20 0.98
CA GLY A 126 -7.82 -5.44 1.99
C GLY A 126 -6.53 -4.66 1.72
N VAL A 127 -6.09 -4.59 0.46
CA VAL A 127 -4.92 -3.79 0.04
C VAL A 127 -5.16 -2.30 0.29
N ASP A 128 -6.33 -1.78 -0.10
CA ASP A 128 -6.71 -0.38 0.12
C ASP A 128 -6.81 -0.04 1.62
N GLU A 129 -7.37 -0.94 2.44
CA GLU A 129 -7.44 -0.78 3.91
C GLU A 129 -6.04 -0.77 4.56
N ALA A 130 -5.15 -1.66 4.11
CA ALA A 130 -3.77 -1.73 4.60
C ALA A 130 -2.99 -0.46 4.25
N GLU A 131 -3.17 0.09 3.06
CA GLU A 131 -2.57 1.36 2.66
C GLU A 131 -3.08 2.53 3.52
N VAL A 132 -4.38 2.61 3.78
CA VAL A 132 -4.94 3.63 4.68
C VAL A 132 -4.29 3.55 6.07
N ALA A 133 -4.15 2.35 6.62
CA ALA A 133 -3.47 2.14 7.90
C ALA A 133 -1.99 2.54 7.84
N ALA A 134 -1.27 2.20 6.77
CA ALA A 134 0.14 2.55 6.57
C ALA A 134 0.34 4.08 6.48
N VAL A 135 -0.52 4.78 5.74
CA VAL A 135 -0.49 6.24 5.64
C VAL A 135 -0.76 6.89 7.01
N GLN A 136 -1.74 6.38 7.76
CA GLN A 136 -2.01 6.88 9.11
C GLN A 136 -0.82 6.68 10.05
N ALA A 137 -0.24 5.48 10.08
CA ALA A 137 0.92 5.18 10.92
C ALA A 137 2.12 6.07 10.58
N HIS A 138 2.43 6.25 9.29
CA HIS A 138 3.48 7.15 8.84
C HIS A 138 3.25 8.59 9.29
N ASN A 139 2.04 9.12 9.05
CA ASN A 139 1.72 10.50 9.41
C ASN A 139 1.79 10.74 10.92
N THR A 140 1.29 9.81 11.73
CA THR A 140 1.40 9.88 13.20
C THR A 140 2.86 9.86 13.63
N PHE A 141 3.67 8.94 13.12
CA PHE A 141 5.10 8.87 13.42
C PHE A 141 5.82 10.18 13.08
N MET A 142 5.58 10.73 11.89
CA MET A 142 6.19 11.99 11.44
C MET A 142 5.79 13.16 12.34
N GLN A 143 4.52 13.23 12.74
CA GLN A 143 4.03 14.28 13.65
C GLN A 143 4.64 14.15 15.05
N GLU A 144 4.76 12.94 15.59
CA GLU A 144 5.39 12.70 16.89
C GLU A 144 6.86 13.15 16.88
N LYS A 145 7.61 12.81 15.82
CA LYS A 145 9.01 13.22 15.67
C LYS A 145 9.16 14.72 15.47
N GLU A 146 8.30 15.34 14.67
CA GLU A 146 8.30 16.79 14.49
C GLU A 146 8.05 17.53 15.82
N ASN A 147 7.08 17.05 16.60
CA ASN A 147 6.80 17.61 17.93
C ASN A 147 7.98 17.41 18.90
N PHE A 148 8.61 16.24 18.86
CA PHE A 148 9.80 15.94 19.66
C PHE A 148 10.95 16.89 19.32
N ILE A 149 11.25 17.08 18.02
CA ILE A 149 12.28 17.99 17.55
C ILE A 149 12.00 19.41 18.03
N LYS A 150 10.78 19.93 17.81
CA LYS A 150 10.40 21.28 18.29
C LYS A 150 10.60 21.46 19.79
N GLY A 151 10.25 20.44 20.58
CA GLY A 151 10.48 20.44 22.03
C GLY A 151 11.96 20.52 22.38
N LYS A 152 12.80 19.73 21.70
CA LYS A 152 14.25 19.70 21.91
C LYS A 152 14.94 20.97 21.44
N GLU A 153 14.52 21.55 20.32
CA GLU A 153 15.02 22.83 19.82
C GLU A 153 14.75 23.95 20.82
N LYS A 154 13.55 23.98 21.41
CA LYS A 154 13.22 24.91 22.49
C LYS A 154 14.13 24.70 23.70
N GLU A 155 14.33 23.45 24.13
CA GLU A 155 15.25 23.12 25.23
C GLU A 155 16.67 23.63 24.96
N VAL A 156 17.18 23.43 23.75
CA VAL A 156 18.50 23.93 23.32
C VAL A 156 18.56 25.46 23.36
N ALA A 157 17.51 26.15 22.91
CA ALA A 157 17.43 27.61 22.91
C ALA A 157 17.43 28.16 24.35
N ASP A 158 16.61 27.59 25.24
CA ASP A 158 16.52 27.98 26.64
C ASP A 158 17.85 27.75 27.37
N HIS A 159 18.49 26.58 27.20
CA HIS A 159 19.82 26.30 27.77
C HIS A 159 20.91 27.25 27.26
N LYS A 160 20.87 27.62 25.98
CA LYS A 160 21.82 28.61 25.41
C LYS A 160 21.63 29.98 26.05
N LYS A 161 20.39 30.41 26.24
CA LYS A 161 20.07 31.68 26.90
C LYS A 161 20.53 31.67 28.37
N GLU A 162 20.19 30.64 29.13
CA GLU A 162 20.64 30.52 30.54
C GLU A 162 22.17 30.52 30.66
N LYS A 163 22.87 29.83 29.75
CA LYS A 163 24.33 29.83 29.73
C LYS A 163 24.89 31.23 29.51
N ALA A 164 24.33 31.99 28.56
CA ALA A 164 24.75 33.35 28.28
C ALA A 164 24.50 34.29 29.48
N GLU A 165 23.34 34.18 30.13
CA GLU A 165 23.01 34.95 31.34
C GLU A 165 23.96 34.64 32.50
N LYS A 166 24.24 33.35 32.75
CA LYS A 166 25.21 32.93 33.79
C LYS A 166 26.63 33.42 33.49
N GLN A 167 27.06 33.37 32.23
CA GLN A 167 28.36 33.90 31.81
C GLN A 167 28.47 35.41 32.04
N ALA A 168 27.42 36.17 31.71
CA ALA A 168 27.38 37.61 31.97
C ALA A 168 27.45 37.91 33.48
N ALA A 169 26.67 37.19 34.30
CA ALA A 169 26.69 37.35 35.75
C ALA A 169 28.07 37.04 36.37
N ILE A 170 28.75 35.98 35.90
CA ILE A 170 30.12 35.65 36.34
C ILE A 170 31.10 36.77 35.97
N ALA A 171 30.99 37.33 34.76
CA ALA A 171 31.86 38.42 34.33
C ALA A 171 31.68 39.68 35.20
N THR A 172 30.44 40.07 35.48
CA THR A 172 30.13 41.20 36.38
C THR A 172 30.68 40.95 37.79
N ALA A 173 30.39 39.79 38.38
CA ALA A 173 30.89 39.46 39.73
C ALA A 173 32.42 39.44 39.80
N SER A 174 33.10 38.98 38.74
CA SER A 174 34.56 38.97 38.66
C SER A 174 35.15 40.39 38.57
N GLN A 175 34.48 41.30 37.86
CA GLN A 175 34.87 42.71 37.82
C GLN A 175 34.72 43.35 39.20
N ASP A 176 33.59 43.14 39.89
CA ASP A 176 33.35 43.68 41.22
C ASP A 176 34.42 43.23 42.24
N LEU A 177 34.79 41.95 42.22
CA LEU A 177 35.87 41.40 43.05
C LEU A 177 37.23 42.07 42.79
N SER A 178 37.54 42.43 41.53
CA SER A 178 38.81 43.06 41.16
C SER A 178 38.92 44.55 41.52
N VAL A 179 37.78 45.22 41.75
CA VAL A 179 37.74 46.66 42.10
C VAL A 179 37.78 46.86 43.62
N VAL A 180 37.46 45.84 44.41
CA VAL A 180 37.40 45.89 45.88
C VAL A 180 38.71 45.42 46.55
N ALA A 181 39.64 44.82 45.80
CA ALA A 181 40.97 44.39 46.27
C ALA A 181 42.06 45.45 46.00
#